data_AF-A0A318J8T6-F1
#
_entry.id   AF-A0A318J8T6-F1
#
_cell.length_a   1.000
_cell.length_b   1.000
_cell.length_c   1.000
_cell.angle_alpha   90.00
_cell.angle_beta   90.00
_cell.angle_gamma   90.00
#
_symmetry.space_group_name_H-M   'P 1'
#
loop_
_entity.id
_entity.type
_entity.pdbx_description
1 polymer ?
#
loop_
_entity_poly.entity_id
_entity_poly.type
_entity_poly.pdbx_seq_one_letter_code
_entity_poly.pdbx_strand_id
1 'polypeptide(L)'
;MKILPKIPQLGFLICMALTSASSQAAKISLDDCDLITAKPLRADFRAWLNKNRKLAAEGNAEAQAYVAAEANNRLACIEEKITEKSGWTMTMSSGDGTSETTSNPGIPNIKKNPDAYAALKDAVKYTHLAGVSDPAYRGMSAQLVLRYQSVLPEALETAYEDVAGANQLECVLKRKFGKRDAQYACASHRTTLAQLTTKVPAERRAILDQRAQQWAADFPAK
;
A
#
# COMPACT_ATOMS: atom_id res chain seq x y z
N MET A 1 -58.51 39.09 27.73
CA MET A 1 -58.92 38.16 26.64
C MET A 1 -57.96 38.33 25.47
N LYS A 2 -57.11 37.32 25.23
CA LYS A 2 -56.34 37.15 23.99
C LYS A 2 -56.43 35.68 23.60
N ILE A 3 -56.85 35.46 22.37
CA ILE A 3 -57.25 34.19 21.77
C ILE A 3 -56.00 33.47 21.27
N LEU A 4 -55.78 32.23 21.70
CA LEU A 4 -54.82 31.28 21.13
C LEU A 4 -55.58 30.37 20.16
N PRO A 5 -55.21 30.26 18.88
CA PRO A 5 -55.70 29.18 18.04
C PRO A 5 -54.76 27.97 18.12
N LYS A 6 -55.38 26.80 18.29
CA LYS A 6 -54.81 25.47 18.07
C LYS A 6 -54.39 25.32 16.61
N ILE A 7 -53.25 24.68 16.35
CA ILE A 7 -52.89 24.13 15.03
C ILE A 7 -52.75 22.61 15.18
N PRO A 8 -53.36 21.80 14.29
CA PRO A 8 -53.49 20.36 14.44
C PRO A 8 -52.26 19.58 13.98
N GLN A 9 -52.13 18.37 14.50
CA GLN A 9 -51.30 17.30 13.94
C GLN A 9 -51.76 17.00 12.50
N LEU A 10 -50.88 17.18 11.53
CA LEU A 10 -50.95 16.50 10.23
C LEU A 10 -49.58 15.93 9.93
N GLY A 11 -49.53 14.61 9.76
CA GLY A 11 -48.30 13.84 9.61
C GLY A 11 -47.49 14.25 8.38
N PHE A 12 -46.19 14.40 8.59
CA PHE A 12 -45.19 14.43 7.53
C PHE A 12 -44.29 13.21 7.71
N LEU A 13 -44.71 12.10 7.11
CA LEU A 13 -43.90 10.91 6.89
C LEU A 13 -43.28 11.04 5.49
N ILE A 14 -41.98 10.78 5.43
CA ILE A 14 -41.17 10.51 4.23
C ILE A 14 -40.67 11.76 3.46
N CYS A 15 -39.48 12.20 3.87
CA CYS A 15 -38.38 12.33 2.91
C CYS A 15 -37.15 11.67 3.55
N MET A 16 -37.10 10.34 3.40
CA MET A 16 -35.91 9.53 3.61
C MET A 16 -34.82 9.95 2.62
N ALA A 17 -33.59 9.72 3.04
CA ALA A 17 -32.37 9.74 2.25
C ALA A 17 -31.88 11.12 1.85
N LEU A 18 -31.12 11.75 2.75
CA LEU A 18 -29.74 12.18 2.45
C LEU A 18 -29.01 12.59 3.75
N THR A 19 -27.74 12.19 3.81
CA THR A 19 -26.67 12.76 4.65
C THR A 19 -26.66 12.49 6.15
N SER A 20 -26.39 11.24 6.54
CA SER A 20 -25.55 10.95 7.71
C SER A 20 -24.83 9.60 7.58
N ALA A 21 -24.18 9.36 6.43
CA ALA A 21 -23.16 8.32 6.34
C ALA A 21 -21.87 8.86 6.98
N SER A 22 -21.92 9.07 8.29
CA SER A 22 -20.81 9.58 9.09
C SER A 22 -20.54 8.59 10.23
N SER A 23 -19.67 7.63 9.93
CA SER A 23 -18.56 7.22 10.82
C SER A 23 -18.86 6.49 12.14
N GLN A 24 -18.11 5.41 12.35
CA GLN A 24 -17.95 4.58 13.57
C GLN A 24 -19.03 3.47 13.68
N ALA A 25 -18.74 2.17 13.76
CA ALA A 25 -17.68 1.52 14.52
C ALA A 25 -17.37 0.10 13.99
N ALA A 26 -16.88 -0.03 12.75
CA ALA A 26 -16.06 -1.20 12.43
C ALA A 26 -14.64 -0.83 12.84
N LYS A 27 -14.15 -1.34 13.99
CA LYS A 27 -12.72 -1.34 14.31
C LYS A 27 -12.04 -2.25 13.28
N ILE A 28 -11.86 -1.76 12.06
CA ILE A 28 -11.12 -2.44 11.00
C ILE A 28 -9.66 -2.12 11.27
N SER A 29 -8.99 -3.07 11.91
CA SER A 29 -7.54 -3.05 12.01
C SER A 29 -7.00 -3.77 10.78
N LEU A 30 -6.25 -3.06 9.93
CA LEU A 30 -5.58 -3.69 8.79
C LEU A 30 -4.39 -4.54 9.23
N ASP A 31 -3.98 -4.45 10.49
CA ASP A 31 -2.92 -5.26 11.10
C ASP A 31 -3.48 -6.51 11.81
N ASP A 32 -4.80 -6.67 11.87
CA ASP A 32 -5.45 -7.86 12.44
C ASP A 32 -5.45 -8.99 11.39
N CYS A 33 -4.44 -9.87 11.49
CA CYS A 33 -4.28 -11.01 10.59
C CYS A 33 -5.49 -11.94 10.57
N ASP A 34 -6.19 -12.14 11.69
CA ASP A 34 -7.38 -12.99 11.76
C ASP A 34 -8.53 -12.34 10.99
N LEU A 35 -8.69 -11.03 11.07
CA LEU A 35 -9.70 -10.30 10.30
C LEU A 35 -9.43 -10.33 8.79
N ILE A 36 -8.21 -10.01 8.36
CA ILE A 36 -7.90 -9.79 6.94
C ILE A 36 -7.66 -11.09 6.16
N THR A 37 -7.37 -12.20 6.85
CA THR A 37 -7.18 -13.53 6.23
C THR A 37 -8.35 -14.49 6.45
N ALA A 38 -9.41 -14.07 7.16
CA ALA A 38 -10.58 -14.91 7.45
C ALA A 38 -11.24 -15.49 6.19
N LYS A 39 -11.72 -16.73 6.32
CA LYS A 39 -12.54 -17.41 5.30
C LYS A 39 -13.81 -17.97 5.96
N PRO A 40 -15.00 -17.37 5.77
CA PRO A 40 -15.27 -16.14 5.01
C PRO A 40 -14.86 -14.86 5.75
N LEU A 41 -14.65 -13.77 4.99
CA LEU A 41 -14.41 -12.44 5.56
C LEU A 41 -15.63 -11.92 6.34
N ARG A 42 -15.36 -11.18 7.42
CA ARG A 42 -16.39 -10.44 8.18
C ARG A 42 -17.14 -9.47 7.25
N ALA A 43 -18.45 -9.39 7.40
CA ALA A 43 -19.31 -8.71 6.42
C ALA A 43 -19.00 -7.21 6.26
N ASP A 44 -18.70 -6.52 7.36
CA ASP A 44 -18.28 -5.12 7.41
C ASP A 44 -16.93 -4.90 6.72
N PHE A 45 -15.95 -5.78 6.97
CA PHE A 45 -14.63 -5.71 6.34
C PHE A 45 -14.73 -5.95 4.84
N ARG A 46 -15.51 -6.95 4.40
CA ARG A 46 -15.78 -7.20 2.99
C ARG A 46 -16.45 -5.99 2.31
N ALA A 47 -17.43 -5.36 2.96
CA ALA A 47 -18.08 -4.17 2.43
C ALA A 47 -17.11 -2.98 2.33
N TRP A 48 -16.27 -2.78 3.34
CA TRP A 48 -15.21 -1.79 3.34
C TRP A 48 -14.20 -2.03 2.22
N LEU A 49 -13.74 -3.27 2.03
CA LEU A 49 -12.77 -3.63 1.01
C LEU A 49 -13.34 -3.39 -0.40
N ASN A 50 -14.58 -3.82 -0.65
CA ASN A 50 -15.25 -3.60 -1.92
C ASN A 50 -15.42 -2.10 -2.24
N LYS A 51 -15.81 -1.29 -1.24
CA LYS A 51 -15.93 0.17 -1.39
C LYS A 51 -14.58 0.79 -1.76
N ASN A 52 -13.52 0.48 -1.01
CA ASN A 52 -12.21 1.09 -1.24
C ASN A 52 -11.57 0.61 -2.54
N ARG A 53 -11.76 -0.66 -2.94
CA ARG A 53 -11.30 -1.14 -4.26
C ARG A 53 -11.97 -0.40 -5.41
N LYS A 54 -13.26 -0.10 -5.29
CA LYS A 54 -13.98 0.72 -6.28
C LYS A 54 -13.41 2.14 -6.34
N LEU A 55 -13.32 2.81 -5.19
CA LEU A 55 -12.78 4.17 -5.12
C LEU A 55 -11.32 4.26 -5.59
N ALA A 56 -10.50 3.26 -5.28
CA ALA A 56 -9.12 3.18 -5.73
C ALA A 56 -9.02 3.05 -7.26
N ALA A 57 -9.91 2.27 -7.88
CA ALA A 57 -10.01 2.15 -9.34
C ALA A 57 -10.49 3.45 -10.01
N GLU A 58 -11.25 4.29 -9.28
CA GLU A 58 -11.68 5.63 -9.71
C GLU A 58 -10.61 6.71 -9.47
N GLY A 59 -9.42 6.34 -8.96
CA GLY A 59 -8.30 7.27 -8.76
C GLY A 59 -8.29 7.99 -7.42
N ASN A 60 -9.11 7.58 -6.44
CA ASN A 60 -9.08 8.18 -5.11
C ASN A 60 -7.80 7.76 -4.35
N ALA A 61 -6.90 8.72 -4.11
CA ALA A 61 -5.59 8.49 -3.50
C ALA A 61 -5.65 7.86 -2.10
N GLU A 62 -6.61 8.26 -1.26
CA GLU A 62 -6.78 7.71 0.09
C GLU A 62 -7.21 6.24 0.02
N ALA A 63 -8.18 5.92 -0.83
CA ALA A 63 -8.63 4.57 -1.05
C ALA A 63 -7.51 3.69 -1.65
N GLN A 64 -6.68 4.22 -2.55
CA GLN A 64 -5.49 3.54 -3.08
C GLN A 64 -4.51 3.16 -1.95
N ALA A 65 -4.22 4.09 -1.04
CA ALA A 65 -3.37 3.83 0.12
C ALA A 65 -3.99 2.75 1.04
N TYR A 66 -5.30 2.81 1.32
CA TYR A 66 -5.97 1.82 2.15
C TYR A 66 -5.95 0.40 1.55
N VAL A 67 -6.22 0.25 0.25
CA VAL A 67 -6.17 -1.07 -0.39
C VAL A 67 -4.74 -1.58 -0.57
N ALA A 68 -3.76 -0.70 -0.72
CA ALA A 68 -2.35 -1.08 -0.73
C ALA A 68 -1.90 -1.60 0.64
N ALA A 69 -2.27 -0.89 1.72
CA ALA A 69 -2.01 -1.33 3.08
C ALA A 69 -2.68 -2.68 3.38
N GLU A 70 -3.96 -2.85 3.05
CA GLU A 70 -4.66 -4.13 3.21
C GLU A 70 -3.96 -5.25 2.45
N ALA A 71 -3.67 -5.06 1.16
CA ALA A 71 -3.09 -6.11 0.33
C ALA A 71 -1.68 -6.51 0.79
N ASN A 72 -0.86 -5.53 1.20
CA ASN A 72 0.47 -5.77 1.75
C ASN A 72 0.40 -6.50 3.10
N ASN A 73 -0.47 -6.05 4.02
CA ASN A 73 -0.64 -6.69 5.32
C ASN A 73 -1.21 -8.10 5.19
N ARG A 74 -2.17 -8.32 4.27
CA ARG A 74 -2.72 -9.64 4.00
C ARG A 74 -1.65 -10.59 3.47
N LEU A 75 -0.78 -10.14 2.57
CA LEU A 75 0.38 -10.92 2.13
C LEU A 75 1.28 -11.24 3.32
N ALA A 76 1.65 -10.25 4.13
CA ALA A 76 2.51 -10.45 5.30
C ALA A 76 1.92 -11.49 6.28
N CYS A 77 0.64 -11.38 6.64
CA CYS A 77 -0.02 -12.37 7.51
C CYS A 77 -0.01 -13.78 6.92
N ILE A 78 -0.16 -13.93 5.59
CA ILE A 78 -0.07 -15.23 4.92
C ILE A 78 1.38 -15.74 4.93
N GLU A 79 2.37 -14.86 4.69
CA GLU A 79 3.80 -15.19 4.81
C GLU A 79 4.13 -15.68 6.22
N GLU A 80 3.70 -14.97 7.26
CA GLU A 80 3.91 -15.34 8.66
C GLU A 80 3.32 -16.70 8.97
N LYS A 81 2.07 -16.96 8.55
CA LYS A 81 1.39 -18.23 8.78
C LYS A 81 2.07 -19.41 8.10
N ILE A 82 2.69 -19.20 6.93
CA ILE A 82 3.33 -20.27 6.15
C ILE A 82 4.78 -20.49 6.58
N THR A 83 5.49 -19.41 6.91
CA THR A 83 6.94 -19.44 7.19
C THR A 83 7.25 -19.53 8.68
N GLU A 84 6.25 -19.30 9.55
CA GLU A 84 6.39 -19.19 11.01
C GLU A 84 7.37 -18.09 11.43
N LYS A 85 7.65 -17.13 10.54
CA LYS A 85 8.53 -15.99 10.76
C LYS A 85 7.74 -14.71 10.64
N SER A 86 7.76 -13.87 11.68
CA SER A 86 7.18 -12.52 11.64
C SER A 86 7.76 -11.72 10.47
N GLY A 87 6.91 -11.02 9.72
CA GLY A 87 7.21 -10.40 8.43
C GLY A 87 8.26 -9.29 8.50
N TRP A 88 8.36 -8.63 9.65
CA TRP A 88 9.29 -7.53 9.92
C TRP A 88 9.72 -7.53 11.38
N THR A 89 10.94 -7.95 11.67
CA THR A 89 11.58 -7.68 12.97
C THR A 89 12.71 -6.68 12.75
N MET A 90 12.58 -5.51 13.38
CA MET A 90 13.71 -4.62 13.64
C MET A 90 14.24 -4.95 15.03
N THR A 91 15.41 -5.57 15.09
CA THR A 91 16.14 -5.74 16.34
C THR A 91 17.06 -4.54 16.49
N MET A 92 16.70 -3.61 17.37
CA MET A 92 17.61 -2.55 17.80
C MET A 92 18.56 -3.10 18.85
N SER A 93 19.83 -3.23 18.51
CA SER A 93 20.87 -3.59 19.48
C SER A 93 21.20 -2.35 20.31
N SER A 94 20.94 -2.41 21.60
CA SER A 94 21.01 -1.27 22.54
C SER A 94 22.43 -0.74 22.84
N GLY A 95 23.47 -1.23 22.16
CA GLY A 95 24.87 -0.93 22.49
C GLY A 95 25.61 0.01 21.54
N ASP A 96 25.26 0.05 20.26
CA ASP A 96 26.05 0.71 19.21
C ASP A 96 25.20 1.46 18.18
N GLY A 97 23.88 1.51 18.37
CA GLY A 97 22.95 2.12 17.43
C GLY A 97 22.74 1.30 16.15
N THR A 98 23.22 0.06 16.09
CA THR A 98 22.94 -0.83 14.96
C THR A 98 21.52 -1.38 15.04
N SER A 99 20.81 -1.26 13.93
CA SER A 99 19.48 -1.84 13.72
C SER A 99 19.63 -2.98 12.73
N GLU A 100 19.39 -4.22 13.16
CA GLU A 100 19.20 -5.33 12.24
C GLU A 100 17.73 -5.42 11.85
N THR A 101 17.44 -5.11 10.60
CA THR A 101 16.12 -5.36 10.01
C THR A 101 16.16 -6.72 9.34
N THR A 102 15.61 -7.74 9.98
CA THR A 102 15.34 -9.02 9.31
C THR A 102 14.00 -8.91 8.59
N SER A 103 14.05 -8.78 7.27
CA SER A 103 12.87 -8.97 6.41
C SER A 103 12.65 -10.46 6.18
N ASN A 104 11.40 -10.93 6.28
CA ASN A 104 11.07 -12.30 5.89
C ASN A 104 11.53 -12.56 4.43
N PRO A 105 12.28 -13.64 4.13
CA PRO A 105 12.74 -13.95 2.77
C PRO A 105 11.61 -14.21 1.77
N GLY A 106 10.35 -14.22 2.22
CA GLY A 106 9.18 -14.56 1.42
C GLY A 106 8.93 -16.06 1.41
N ILE A 107 7.79 -16.47 0.83
CA ILE A 107 7.40 -17.88 0.73
C ILE A 107 8.16 -18.54 -0.42
N PRO A 108 9.02 -19.54 -0.15
CA PRO A 108 9.69 -20.30 -1.21
C PRO A 108 8.67 -20.98 -2.11
N ASN A 109 8.85 -20.89 -3.44
CA ASN A 109 7.92 -21.45 -4.42
C ASN A 109 6.46 -21.00 -4.23
N ILE A 110 6.22 -19.73 -3.92
CA ILE A 110 4.89 -19.16 -3.63
C ILE A 110 3.79 -19.55 -4.63
N LYS A 111 4.11 -19.85 -5.90
CA LYS A 111 3.16 -20.38 -6.90
C LYS A 111 2.46 -21.68 -6.48
N LYS A 112 3.05 -22.47 -5.57
CA LYS A 112 2.44 -23.69 -4.99
C LYS A 112 1.34 -23.37 -3.97
N ASN A 113 1.24 -22.14 -3.51
CA ASN A 113 0.19 -21.66 -2.62
C ASN A 113 -0.68 -20.63 -3.37
N PRO A 114 -1.82 -21.03 -3.94
CA PRO A 114 -2.64 -20.15 -4.77
C PRO A 114 -3.13 -18.90 -4.04
N ASP A 115 -3.47 -19.02 -2.75
CA ASP A 115 -3.92 -17.89 -1.93
C ASP A 115 -2.79 -16.87 -1.72
N ALA A 116 -1.60 -17.34 -1.36
CA ALA A 116 -0.43 -16.49 -1.18
C ALA A 116 0.00 -15.82 -2.48
N TYR A 117 -0.02 -16.56 -3.60
CA TYR A 117 0.31 -16.00 -4.91
C TYR A 117 -0.72 -14.96 -5.37
N ALA A 118 -2.01 -15.18 -5.09
CA ALA A 118 -3.04 -14.18 -5.34
C ALA A 118 -2.84 -12.93 -4.46
N ALA A 119 -2.52 -13.11 -3.17
CA ALA A 119 -2.21 -12.01 -2.26
C ALA A 119 -0.98 -11.21 -2.71
N LEU A 120 0.07 -11.88 -3.19
CA LEU A 120 1.25 -11.22 -3.76
C LEU A 120 0.90 -10.34 -4.97
N LYS A 121 0.11 -10.86 -5.92
CA LYS A 121 -0.30 -10.09 -7.09
C LYS A 121 -1.15 -8.88 -6.71
N ASP A 122 -2.07 -9.04 -5.75
CA ASP A 122 -2.86 -7.93 -5.22
C ASP A 122 -1.95 -6.89 -4.55
N ALA A 123 -0.99 -7.33 -3.72
CA ALA A 123 -0.05 -6.44 -3.04
C ALA A 123 0.74 -5.59 -4.05
N VAL A 124 1.42 -6.23 -5.02
CA VAL A 124 2.19 -5.54 -6.06
C VAL A 124 1.31 -4.56 -6.84
N LYS A 125 0.12 -4.98 -7.27
CA LYS A 125 -0.81 -4.14 -8.02
C LYS A 125 -1.21 -2.90 -7.23
N TYR A 126 -1.65 -3.07 -5.99
CA TYR A 126 -2.20 -1.97 -5.20
C TYR A 126 -1.10 -1.04 -4.66
N THR A 127 0.09 -1.56 -4.33
CA THR A 127 1.24 -0.71 -3.97
C THR A 127 1.72 0.11 -5.16
N HIS A 128 1.78 -0.46 -6.36
CA HIS A 128 2.10 0.31 -7.56
C HIS A 128 1.07 1.43 -7.79
N LEU A 129 -0.22 1.10 -7.69
CA LEU A 129 -1.31 2.07 -7.86
C LEU A 129 -1.24 3.22 -6.84
N ALA A 130 -1.01 2.92 -5.55
CA ALA A 130 -0.83 3.93 -4.52
C ALA A 130 0.45 4.75 -4.73
N GLY A 131 1.48 4.15 -5.34
CA GLY A 131 2.75 4.77 -5.70
C GLY A 131 2.64 6.02 -6.60
N VAL A 132 1.51 6.20 -7.29
CA VAL A 132 1.24 7.42 -8.06
C VAL A 132 1.25 8.66 -7.16
N SER A 133 0.72 8.53 -5.94
CA SER A 133 0.48 9.66 -5.01
C SER A 133 1.29 9.59 -3.71
N ASP A 134 2.04 8.50 -3.51
CA ASP A 134 2.89 8.31 -2.33
C ASP A 134 4.19 7.54 -2.67
N PRO A 135 5.37 8.19 -2.57
CA PRO A 135 6.66 7.56 -2.86
C PRO A 135 6.97 6.32 -2.01
N ALA A 136 6.41 6.20 -0.80
CA ALA A 136 6.66 5.03 0.05
C ALA A 136 6.12 3.74 -0.60
N TYR A 137 4.95 3.83 -1.25
CA TYR A 137 4.35 2.69 -1.94
C TYR A 137 5.06 2.32 -3.24
N ARG A 138 5.73 3.27 -3.93
CA ARG A 138 6.66 2.93 -5.03
C ARG A 138 7.82 2.07 -4.56
N GLY A 139 8.44 2.45 -3.44
CA GLY A 139 9.49 1.65 -2.81
C GLY A 139 9.00 0.25 -2.42
N MET A 140 7.82 0.17 -1.80
CA MET A 140 7.20 -1.09 -1.38
C MET A 140 6.91 -2.01 -2.58
N SER A 141 6.29 -1.47 -3.64
CA SER A 141 6.03 -2.18 -4.91
C SER A 141 7.31 -2.82 -5.45
N ALA A 142 8.38 -2.04 -5.55
CA ALA A 142 9.65 -2.51 -6.08
C ALA A 142 10.30 -3.60 -5.21
N GLN A 143 10.22 -3.46 -3.89
CA GLN A 143 10.76 -4.46 -2.95
C GLN A 143 10.00 -5.78 -3.01
N LEU A 144 8.67 -5.75 -3.14
CA LEU A 144 7.85 -6.95 -3.31
C LEU A 144 8.21 -7.68 -4.60
N VAL A 145 8.32 -6.95 -5.71
CA VAL A 145 8.71 -7.53 -7.00
C VAL A 145 10.12 -8.11 -6.94
N LEU A 146 11.07 -7.41 -6.33
CA LEU A 146 12.45 -7.90 -6.19
C LEU A 146 12.52 -9.18 -5.33
N ARG A 147 11.79 -9.22 -4.22
CA ARG A 147 11.69 -10.40 -3.33
C ARG A 147 11.15 -11.61 -4.09
N TYR A 148 10.14 -11.41 -4.93
CA TYR A 148 9.46 -12.48 -5.68
C TYR A 148 9.77 -12.49 -7.18
N GLN A 149 10.94 -11.98 -7.59
CA GLN A 149 11.29 -11.75 -8.99
C GLN A 149 11.19 -12.99 -9.89
N SER A 150 11.43 -14.20 -9.34
CA SER A 150 11.35 -15.46 -10.10
C SER A 150 9.93 -15.82 -10.53
N VAL A 151 8.93 -15.24 -9.87
CA VAL A 151 7.51 -15.49 -10.14
C VAL A 151 6.78 -14.26 -10.68
N LEU A 152 7.44 -13.10 -10.76
CA LEU A 152 6.91 -11.83 -11.28
C LEU A 152 7.83 -11.19 -12.35
N PRO A 153 8.33 -11.93 -13.36
CA PRO A 153 9.22 -11.35 -14.38
C PRO A 153 8.59 -10.19 -15.15
N GLU A 154 7.27 -10.21 -15.34
CA GLU A 154 6.51 -9.17 -16.04
C GLU A 154 6.44 -7.84 -15.28
N ALA A 155 6.68 -7.84 -13.97
CA ALA A 155 6.60 -6.65 -13.13
C ALA A 155 7.95 -5.95 -12.93
N LEU A 156 9.06 -6.52 -13.42
CA LEU A 156 10.42 -6.02 -13.17
C LEU A 156 10.66 -4.61 -13.71
N GLU A 157 10.17 -4.28 -14.92
CA GLU A 157 10.30 -2.93 -15.48
C GLU A 157 9.52 -1.90 -14.66
N THR A 158 8.28 -2.22 -14.28
CA THR A 158 7.43 -1.33 -13.45
C THR A 158 8.05 -1.12 -12.07
N ALA A 159 8.57 -2.17 -11.44
CA ALA A 159 9.29 -2.09 -10.18
C ALA A 159 10.54 -1.22 -10.28
N TYR A 160 11.28 -1.32 -11.38
CA TYR A 160 12.44 -0.46 -11.64
C TYR A 160 12.01 1.01 -11.75
N GLU A 161 11.00 1.33 -12.56
CA GLU A 161 10.47 2.69 -12.70
C GLU A 161 10.01 3.25 -11.34
N ASP A 162 9.29 2.44 -10.55
CA ASP A 162 8.82 2.82 -9.23
C ASP A 162 9.97 3.23 -8.30
N VAL A 163 10.97 2.37 -8.13
CA VAL A 163 12.08 2.67 -7.23
C VAL A 163 13.01 3.76 -7.78
N ALA A 164 13.18 3.85 -9.10
CA ALA A 164 13.92 4.94 -9.72
C ALA A 164 13.25 6.28 -9.41
N GLY A 165 11.91 6.37 -9.52
CA GLY A 165 11.16 7.58 -9.22
C GLY A 165 11.29 7.98 -7.74
N ALA A 166 11.10 7.02 -6.83
CA ALA A 166 11.28 7.26 -5.40
C ALA A 166 12.71 7.68 -5.04
N ASN A 167 13.72 7.08 -5.69
CA ASN A 167 15.12 7.46 -5.53
C ASN A 167 15.40 8.89 -6.01
N GLN A 168 14.88 9.27 -7.18
CA GLN A 168 15.02 10.64 -7.70
C GLN A 168 14.40 11.66 -6.72
N LEU A 169 13.22 11.36 -6.19
CA LEU A 169 12.51 12.25 -5.26
C LEU A 169 13.31 12.46 -3.95
N GLU A 170 13.79 11.38 -3.34
CA GLU A 170 14.30 11.41 -1.96
C GLU A 170 15.81 11.53 -1.85
N CYS A 171 16.56 10.97 -2.79
CA CYS A 171 18.02 11.01 -2.79
C CYS A 171 18.57 12.19 -3.60
N VAL A 172 18.01 12.44 -4.78
CA VAL A 172 18.54 13.42 -5.73
C VAL A 172 17.93 14.79 -5.45
N LEU A 173 16.59 14.89 -5.53
CA LEU A 173 15.87 16.13 -5.23
C LEU A 173 15.77 16.41 -3.72
N LYS A 174 16.07 15.42 -2.87
CA LYS A 174 16.07 15.52 -1.40
C LYS A 174 14.74 16.05 -0.83
N ARG A 175 13.62 15.77 -1.52
CA ARG A 175 12.29 16.17 -1.05
C ARG A 175 11.88 15.26 0.11
N LYS A 176 11.35 15.86 1.17
CA LYS A 176 10.80 15.13 2.32
C LYS A 176 9.31 14.91 2.09
N PHE A 177 8.81 13.72 2.46
CA PHE A 177 7.38 13.42 2.35
C PHE A 177 6.88 12.75 3.63
N GLY A 178 5.87 13.36 4.24
CA GLY A 178 5.30 12.89 5.50
C GLY A 178 6.31 12.89 6.66
N LYS A 179 6.15 11.94 7.58
CA LYS A 179 7.02 11.76 8.75
C LYS A 179 8.17 10.76 8.50
N ARG A 180 8.45 10.43 7.24
CA ARG A 180 9.44 9.40 6.89
C ARG A 180 10.86 9.89 7.10
N ASP A 181 11.73 9.02 7.62
CA ASP A 181 13.16 9.26 7.68
C ASP A 181 13.74 9.28 6.26
N ALA A 182 14.18 10.46 5.81
CA ALA A 182 14.70 10.67 4.47
C ALA A 182 16.03 9.92 4.21
N GLN A 183 16.86 9.72 5.23
CA GLN A 183 18.13 8.99 5.07
C GLN A 183 17.85 7.50 4.89
N TYR A 184 16.97 6.94 5.73
CA TYR A 184 16.56 5.55 5.62
C TYR A 184 15.87 5.26 4.28
N ALA A 185 14.91 6.11 3.88
CA ALA A 185 14.18 5.96 2.64
C ALA A 185 15.12 6.00 1.42
N CYS A 186 16.03 6.98 1.40
CA CYS A 186 17.03 7.07 0.34
C CYS A 186 17.94 5.82 0.28
N ALA A 187 18.48 5.37 1.42
CA ALA A 187 19.34 4.18 1.47
C ALA A 187 18.63 2.91 0.98
N SER A 188 17.37 2.73 1.41
CA SER A 188 16.49 1.63 1.00
C SER A 188 16.24 1.63 -0.52
N HIS A 189 15.92 2.78 -1.09
CA HIS A 189 15.67 2.92 -2.53
C HIS A 189 16.95 2.74 -3.36
N ARG A 190 18.11 3.25 -2.91
CA ARG A 190 19.40 3.00 -3.57
C ARG A 190 19.71 1.51 -3.67
N THR A 191 19.54 0.79 -2.57
CA THR A 191 19.83 -0.66 -2.51
C THR A 191 18.91 -1.45 -3.43
N THR A 192 17.61 -1.12 -3.42
CA THR A 192 16.60 -1.79 -4.24
C THR A 192 16.81 -1.48 -5.74
N LEU A 193 17.08 -0.23 -6.09
CA LEU A 193 17.38 0.20 -7.46
C LEU A 193 18.64 -0.47 -8.02
N ALA A 194 19.71 -0.57 -7.22
CA ALA A 194 20.94 -1.24 -7.62
C ALA A 194 20.71 -2.72 -7.96
N GLN A 195 19.88 -3.42 -7.18
CA GLN A 195 19.53 -4.81 -7.48
C GLN A 195 18.69 -4.92 -8.76
N LEU A 196 17.65 -4.11 -8.91
CA LEU A 196 16.78 -4.11 -10.10
C LEU A 196 17.52 -3.67 -11.38
N THR A 197 18.56 -2.85 -11.27
CA THR A 197 19.43 -2.47 -12.39
C THR A 197 20.04 -3.68 -13.09
N THR A 198 20.35 -4.75 -12.34
CA THR A 198 20.88 -6.00 -12.89
C THR A 198 19.82 -6.90 -13.54
N LYS A 199 18.54 -6.54 -13.39
CA LYS A 199 17.38 -7.33 -13.84
C LYS A 199 16.64 -6.71 -15.01
N VAL A 200 16.90 -5.43 -15.31
CA VAL A 200 16.28 -4.70 -16.42
C VAL A 200 17.35 -4.29 -17.44
N PRO A 201 17.18 -4.62 -18.74
CA PRO A 201 18.14 -4.27 -19.79
C PRO A 201 18.41 -2.77 -19.88
N ALA A 202 19.64 -2.38 -20.25
CA ALA A 202 20.09 -0.98 -20.22
C ALA A 202 19.26 -0.05 -21.11
N GLU A 203 18.87 -0.52 -22.28
CA GLU A 203 18.03 0.18 -23.25
C GLU A 203 16.61 0.45 -22.71
N ARG A 204 16.09 -0.47 -21.89
CA ARG A 204 14.81 -0.29 -21.21
C ARG A 204 14.94 0.69 -20.05
N ARG A 205 16.01 0.57 -19.26
CA ARG A 205 16.28 1.46 -18.12
C ARG A 205 16.34 2.93 -18.52
N ALA A 206 16.97 3.27 -19.64
CA ALA A 206 17.04 4.67 -20.10
C ALA A 206 15.66 5.34 -20.25
N ILE A 207 14.68 4.62 -20.80
CA ILE A 207 13.30 5.11 -20.97
C ILE A 207 12.60 5.24 -19.61
N LEU A 208 12.78 4.24 -18.74
CA LEU A 208 12.17 4.20 -17.42
C LEU A 208 12.75 5.27 -16.50
N ASP A 209 14.06 5.52 -16.56
CA ASP A 209 14.75 6.57 -15.81
C ASP A 209 14.23 7.95 -16.19
N GLN A 210 13.98 8.21 -17.48
CA GLN A 210 13.39 9.46 -17.93
C GLN A 210 11.97 9.66 -17.36
N ARG A 211 11.14 8.61 -17.38
CA ARG A 211 9.79 8.65 -16.81
C ARG A 211 9.80 8.83 -15.29
N ALA A 212 10.69 8.12 -14.61
CA ALA A 212 10.90 8.22 -13.17
C ALA A 212 11.34 9.63 -12.76
N GLN A 213 12.27 10.23 -13.51
CA GLN A 213 12.71 11.61 -13.28
C GLN A 213 11.56 12.60 -13.49
N GLN A 214 10.78 12.44 -14.56
CA GLN A 214 9.62 13.30 -14.83
C GLN A 214 8.59 13.20 -13.70
N TRP A 215 8.23 11.98 -13.29
CA TRP A 215 7.32 11.79 -12.16
C TRP A 215 7.84 12.46 -10.89
N ALA A 216 9.12 12.28 -10.55
CA ALA A 216 9.69 12.88 -9.34
C ALA A 216 9.72 14.42 -9.39
N ALA A 217 9.93 14.99 -10.58
CA ALA A 217 9.87 16.44 -10.79
C ALA A 217 8.46 16.98 -10.55
N ASP A 218 7.45 16.34 -11.14
CA ASP A 218 6.04 16.72 -11.08
C ASP A 218 5.38 16.38 -9.74
N PHE A 219 5.98 15.49 -8.96
CA PHE A 219 5.42 15.06 -7.68
C PHE A 219 5.29 16.26 -6.73
N PRO A 220 4.10 16.54 -6.17
CA PRO A 220 3.87 17.75 -5.38
C PRO A 220 4.84 17.84 -4.20
N ALA A 221 5.51 18.99 -4.07
CA ALA A 221 6.17 19.34 -2.82
C ALA A 221 5.06 19.63 -1.79
N LYS A 222 4.93 18.77 -0.79
CA LYS A 222 4.07 19.01 0.38
C LYS A 222 4.87 19.66 1.49
#